data_AF-A0A5C7I4U4-F1
#
_entry.id   AF-A0A5C7I4U4-F1
#
_cell.length_a   1.000
_cell.length_b   1.000
_cell.length_c   1.000
_cell.angle_alpha   90.00
_cell.angle_beta   90.00
_cell.angle_gamma   90.00
#
_symmetry.space_group_name_H-M   'P 1'
#
loop_
_entity.id
_entity.type
_entity.pdbx_description
1 polymer ?
#
loop_
_entity_poly.entity_id
_entity_poly.type
_entity_poly.pdbx_seq_one_letter_code
_entity_poly.pdbx_strand_id
1 'polypeptide(L)'
;MEPAHFEAAMIGDVNKFPFCDTEREDLSEIFNKKNSEGDTALHLSVRAQKLNAVRVLINLSKQNPNTSTDDTLLTMKNEDGNTALHEALFAVHLSKKNVDNILVDIACYLVLNGPNVSCHKNNAGKSPLCVAIESGNKDILEYILNALPEGNELLQRLEGKSPVHVAIEHRKLDMLRVIKEQKEELLLLLDEEGNTPLHIAAYTGYLKGIRYLLEIKSIWSFERNNNGFYPLHLSCENGHVQVTKALFRKWPDPAELLCNKGQSILHVAAKSGKDNVVRFILKEKGTDKLVNKLDKNGNTPFHLAALHGHSMVMTTLLFDKRSKADIVNCQGLTAYGICKSHILTTMQDQQIDVNDKNLRASGNIKNNSAVFDLEEF
;
A
#
# COMPACT_ATOMS: atom_id res chain seq x y z
N MET A 1 -24.55 13.36 -32.85
CA MET A 1 -24.50 14.76 -32.38
C MET A 1 -24.41 14.68 -30.88
N GLU A 2 -23.30 15.11 -30.29
CA GLU A 2 -23.33 15.34 -28.84
C GLU A 2 -24.43 16.37 -28.56
N PRO A 3 -25.26 16.15 -27.53
CA PRO A 3 -26.24 17.13 -27.12
C PRO A 3 -25.63 18.53 -26.98
N ALA A 4 -26.35 19.58 -27.40
CA ALA A 4 -25.86 20.97 -27.38
C ALA A 4 -25.30 21.43 -26.02
N HIS A 5 -25.75 20.81 -24.92
CA HIS A 5 -25.24 21.08 -23.57
C HIS A 5 -23.79 20.64 -23.34
N PHE A 6 -23.33 19.54 -23.94
CA PHE A 6 -21.94 19.11 -23.84
C PHE A 6 -21.02 20.05 -24.62
N GLU A 7 -21.42 20.45 -25.83
CA GLU A 7 -20.68 21.45 -26.60
C GLU A 7 -20.55 22.77 -25.84
N ALA A 8 -21.66 23.28 -25.29
CA ALA A 8 -21.68 24.49 -24.49
C ALA A 8 -20.77 24.40 -23.25
N ALA A 9 -20.75 23.23 -22.57
CA ALA A 9 -19.88 23.00 -21.41
C ALA A 9 -18.38 22.97 -21.79
N MET A 10 -18.03 22.37 -22.93
CA MET A 10 -16.65 22.30 -23.43
C MET A 10 -16.11 23.67 -23.87
N ILE A 11 -16.92 24.48 -24.55
CA ILE A 11 -16.48 25.82 -24.98
C ILE A 11 -16.59 26.85 -23.86
N GLY A 12 -17.38 26.56 -22.82
CA GLY A 12 -17.62 27.44 -21.67
C GLY A 12 -18.66 28.54 -21.95
N ASP A 13 -19.51 28.34 -22.96
CA ASP A 13 -20.52 29.32 -23.37
C ASP A 13 -21.81 29.12 -22.57
N VAL A 14 -21.90 29.85 -21.46
CA VAL A 14 -23.05 29.83 -20.56
C VAL A 14 -24.28 30.54 -21.13
N ASN A 15 -24.17 31.17 -22.31
CA ASN A 15 -25.30 31.81 -22.99
C ASN A 15 -25.95 30.89 -24.03
N LYS A 16 -25.42 29.68 -24.25
CA LYS A 16 -26.04 28.66 -25.09
C LYS A 16 -26.92 27.73 -24.27
N PHE A 17 -27.94 27.17 -24.94
CA PHE A 17 -28.76 26.12 -24.37
C PHE A 17 -27.86 24.98 -23.86
N PRO A 18 -28.07 24.52 -22.61
CA PRO A 18 -29.21 24.75 -21.74
C PRO A 18 -28.95 25.82 -20.67
N PHE A 19 -27.78 26.42 -20.62
CA PHE A 19 -27.37 27.32 -19.54
C PHE A 19 -28.12 28.66 -19.54
N CYS A 20 -28.67 29.06 -20.69
CA CYS A 20 -29.46 30.28 -20.86
C CYS A 20 -30.98 30.09 -20.68
N ASP A 21 -31.47 28.85 -20.60
CA ASP A 21 -32.92 28.53 -20.54
C ASP A 21 -33.30 28.07 -19.12
N THR A 22 -33.12 28.97 -18.15
CA THR A 22 -33.32 28.71 -16.72
C THR A 22 -34.80 28.65 -16.31
N GLU A 23 -35.72 28.93 -17.23
CA GLU A 23 -37.17 28.91 -16.98
C GLU A 23 -37.81 27.52 -17.20
N ARG A 24 -37.04 26.51 -17.62
CA ARG A 24 -37.54 25.12 -17.71
C ARG A 24 -37.75 24.51 -16.33
N GLU A 25 -38.96 23.96 -16.12
CA GLU A 25 -39.37 23.33 -14.86
C GLU A 25 -38.55 22.09 -14.47
N ASP A 26 -37.89 21.41 -15.43
CA ASP A 26 -37.07 20.23 -15.15
C ASP A 26 -35.69 20.31 -15.81
N LEU A 27 -34.68 20.73 -15.02
CA LEU A 27 -33.27 20.73 -15.41
C LEU A 27 -32.57 19.39 -15.16
N SER A 28 -33.28 18.36 -14.64
CA SER A 28 -32.67 17.07 -14.31
C SER A 28 -32.09 16.36 -15.54
N GLU A 29 -32.69 16.54 -16.72
CA GLU A 29 -32.20 15.98 -17.98
C GLU A 29 -30.80 16.51 -18.35
N ILE A 30 -30.46 17.73 -17.93
CA ILE A 30 -29.16 18.35 -18.23
C ILE A 30 -28.06 17.81 -17.33
N PHE A 31 -28.37 17.64 -16.04
CA PHE A 31 -27.41 17.18 -15.05
C PHE A 31 -27.18 15.67 -15.12
N ASN A 32 -28.24 14.90 -15.37
CA ASN A 32 -28.19 13.45 -15.34
C ASN A 32 -27.68 12.81 -16.64
N LYS A 33 -27.61 13.59 -17.74
CA LYS A 33 -27.19 13.08 -19.04
C LYS A 33 -25.68 12.90 -19.09
N LYS A 34 -25.29 11.72 -19.61
CA LYS A 34 -23.91 11.29 -19.78
C LYS A 34 -23.60 11.04 -21.25
N ASN A 35 -22.38 11.31 -21.67
CA ASN A 35 -21.88 10.91 -22.99
C ASN A 35 -21.51 9.41 -23.02
N SER A 36 -20.88 8.95 -24.11
CA SER A 36 -20.43 7.55 -24.25
C SER A 36 -19.33 7.12 -23.28
N GLU A 37 -18.63 8.07 -22.66
CA GLU A 37 -17.60 7.84 -21.64
C GLU A 37 -18.16 7.99 -20.22
N GLY A 38 -19.49 8.15 -20.08
CA GLY A 38 -20.15 8.34 -18.80
C GLY A 38 -20.01 9.75 -18.22
N ASP A 39 -19.40 10.68 -18.97
CA ASP A 39 -19.14 12.03 -18.50
C ASP A 39 -20.39 12.91 -18.55
N THR A 40 -20.61 13.64 -17.46
CA THR A 40 -21.60 14.72 -17.41
C THR A 40 -21.02 16.02 -17.96
N ALA A 41 -21.86 17.03 -18.18
CA ALA A 41 -21.41 18.38 -18.55
C ALA A 41 -20.39 18.95 -17.53
N LEU A 42 -20.47 18.57 -16.26
CA LEU A 42 -19.50 18.97 -15.25
C LEU A 42 -18.11 18.37 -15.50
N HIS A 43 -18.01 17.08 -15.81
CA HIS A 43 -16.74 16.43 -16.16
C HIS A 43 -16.08 17.11 -17.37
N LEU A 44 -16.87 17.35 -18.42
CA LEU A 44 -16.39 17.98 -19.66
C LEU A 44 -15.91 19.42 -19.44
N SER A 45 -16.65 20.22 -18.67
CA SER A 45 -16.25 21.60 -18.34
C SER A 45 -14.97 21.66 -17.49
N VAL A 46 -14.76 20.70 -16.59
CA VAL A 46 -13.52 20.56 -15.81
C VAL A 46 -12.34 20.23 -16.71
N ARG A 47 -12.45 19.22 -17.59
CA ARG A 47 -11.37 18.85 -18.54
C ARG A 47 -11.03 20.00 -19.49
N ALA A 48 -12.04 20.76 -19.91
CA ALA A 48 -11.87 21.95 -20.74
C ALA A 48 -11.41 23.20 -19.96
N GLN A 49 -11.20 23.09 -18.64
CA GLN A 49 -10.75 24.17 -17.74
C GLN A 49 -11.66 25.40 -17.77
N LYS A 50 -12.97 25.21 -17.92
CA LYS A 50 -13.97 26.28 -18.02
C LYS A 50 -14.59 26.59 -16.66
N LEU A 51 -13.85 27.32 -15.82
CA LEU A 51 -14.28 27.66 -14.44
C LEU A 51 -15.68 28.31 -14.38
N ASN A 52 -16.02 29.20 -15.31
CA ASN A 52 -17.34 29.84 -15.32
C ASN A 52 -18.47 28.85 -15.62
N ALA A 53 -18.26 27.89 -16.53
CA ALA A 53 -19.24 26.84 -16.80
C ALA A 53 -19.41 25.91 -15.59
N VAL A 54 -18.30 25.54 -14.92
CA VAL A 54 -18.32 24.78 -13.65
C VAL A 54 -19.17 25.50 -12.60
N ARG A 55 -18.96 26.81 -12.42
CA ARG A 55 -19.72 27.64 -11.47
C ARG A 55 -21.22 27.67 -11.78
N VAL A 56 -21.58 27.91 -13.04
CA VAL A 56 -22.97 27.96 -13.47
C VAL A 56 -23.65 26.60 -13.29
N LEU A 57 -23.01 25.52 -13.71
CA LEU A 57 -23.52 24.14 -13.55
C LEU A 57 -23.86 23.82 -12.09
N ILE A 58 -22.96 24.14 -11.16
CA ILE A 58 -23.14 23.86 -9.72
C ILE A 58 -24.21 24.77 -9.11
N ASN A 59 -24.25 26.05 -9.48
CA ASN A 59 -25.26 26.97 -8.98
C ASN A 59 -26.66 26.55 -9.45
N LEU A 60 -26.81 26.17 -10.73
CA LEU A 60 -28.08 25.68 -11.26
C LEU A 60 -28.48 24.36 -10.61
N SER A 61 -27.55 23.43 -10.36
CA SER A 61 -27.89 22.16 -9.71
C SER A 61 -28.43 22.36 -8.29
N LYS A 62 -27.98 23.40 -7.57
CA LYS A 62 -28.46 23.73 -6.22
C LYS A 62 -29.85 24.36 -6.18
N GLN A 63 -30.29 24.96 -7.28
CA GLN A 63 -31.61 25.60 -7.37
C GLN A 63 -32.73 24.59 -7.63
N ASN A 64 -32.41 23.33 -7.93
CA ASN A 64 -33.39 22.30 -8.25
C ASN A 64 -33.88 21.60 -6.96
N PRO A 65 -35.16 21.79 -6.54
CA PRO A 65 -35.64 21.40 -5.21
C PRO A 65 -35.81 19.89 -4.99
N ASN A 66 -35.51 19.04 -5.98
CA ASN A 66 -35.77 17.60 -5.96
C ASN A 66 -34.55 16.70 -5.69
N THR A 67 -33.35 17.25 -5.45
CA THR A 67 -32.18 16.42 -5.14
C THR A 67 -32.05 16.19 -3.65
N SER A 68 -32.06 14.91 -3.23
CA SER A 68 -31.63 14.53 -1.89
C SER A 68 -30.19 15.04 -1.66
N THR A 69 -29.83 15.32 -0.40
CA THR A 69 -28.58 16.00 -0.05
C THR A 69 -27.29 15.28 -0.46
N ASP A 70 -27.38 13.99 -0.84
CA ASP A 70 -26.22 13.14 -1.14
C ASP A 70 -26.04 12.82 -2.65
N ASP A 71 -27.10 12.86 -3.46
CA ASP A 71 -27.07 12.58 -4.92
C ASP A 71 -27.02 13.89 -5.74
N THR A 72 -25.93 14.63 -5.58
CA THR A 72 -25.71 15.89 -6.30
C THR A 72 -24.89 15.67 -7.57
N LEU A 73 -24.95 16.61 -8.52
CA LEU A 73 -24.11 16.62 -9.74
C LEU A 73 -22.61 16.38 -9.43
N LEU A 74 -22.15 16.76 -8.23
CA LEU A 74 -20.78 16.59 -7.76
C LEU A 74 -20.41 15.12 -7.51
N THR A 75 -21.35 14.28 -7.08
CA THR A 75 -21.09 12.87 -6.73
C THR A 75 -21.23 11.92 -7.92
N MET A 76 -21.74 12.41 -9.05
CA MET A 76 -21.86 11.65 -10.29
C MET A 76 -20.50 11.18 -10.80
N LYS A 77 -20.44 9.92 -11.22
CA LYS A 77 -19.22 9.25 -11.70
C LYS A 77 -19.31 8.93 -13.20
N ASN A 78 -18.19 9.04 -13.92
CA ASN A 78 -18.05 8.55 -15.29
C ASN A 78 -17.75 7.03 -15.34
N GLU A 79 -17.45 6.48 -16.53
CA GLU A 79 -17.18 5.03 -16.70
C GLU A 79 -15.98 4.54 -15.88
N ASP A 80 -14.97 5.40 -15.64
CA ASP A 80 -13.81 5.09 -14.78
C ASP A 80 -14.14 5.20 -13.28
N GLY A 81 -15.37 5.57 -12.94
CA GLY A 81 -15.79 5.86 -11.56
C GLY A 81 -15.29 7.21 -11.06
N ASN A 82 -14.69 8.05 -11.91
CA ASN A 82 -14.20 9.37 -11.53
C ASN A 82 -15.36 10.34 -11.37
N THR A 83 -15.34 11.12 -10.30
CA THR A 83 -16.14 12.34 -10.19
C THR A 83 -15.42 13.50 -10.89
N ALA A 84 -16.12 14.61 -11.10
CA ALA A 84 -15.50 15.82 -11.64
C ALA A 84 -14.28 16.30 -10.83
N LEU A 85 -14.26 16.07 -9.51
CA LEU A 85 -13.09 16.40 -8.68
C LEU A 85 -11.89 15.47 -8.95
N HIS A 86 -12.12 14.19 -9.23
CA HIS A 86 -11.04 13.30 -9.66
C HIS A 86 -10.39 13.81 -10.95
N GLU A 87 -11.21 14.15 -11.95
CA GLU A 87 -10.73 14.68 -13.23
C GLU A 87 -9.90 15.96 -13.05
N ALA A 88 -10.38 16.89 -12.19
CA ALA A 88 -9.63 18.10 -11.86
C ALA A 88 -8.25 17.77 -11.26
N LEU A 89 -8.19 16.87 -10.27
CA LEU A 89 -6.94 16.54 -9.59
C LEU A 89 -5.98 15.71 -10.45
N PHE A 90 -6.49 14.83 -11.31
CA PHE A 90 -5.65 14.14 -12.30
C PHE A 90 -5.06 15.11 -13.30
N ALA A 91 -5.85 16.08 -13.79
CA ALA A 91 -5.36 17.13 -14.68
C ALA A 91 -4.30 18.00 -13.99
N VAL A 92 -4.51 18.38 -12.71
CA VAL A 92 -3.50 19.09 -11.91
C VAL A 92 -2.21 18.28 -11.84
N HIS A 93 -2.29 16.97 -11.56
CA HIS A 93 -1.14 16.10 -11.46
C HIS A 93 -0.33 15.99 -12.77
N LEU A 94 -1.02 15.95 -13.91
CA LEU A 94 -0.40 15.82 -15.24
C LEU A 94 0.20 17.14 -15.75
N SER A 95 -0.27 18.30 -15.26
CA SER A 95 0.24 19.60 -15.67
C SER A 95 1.71 19.81 -15.23
N LYS A 96 2.62 20.04 -16.18
CA LYS A 96 4.06 20.20 -15.90
C LYS A 96 4.35 21.58 -15.30
N LYS A 97 4.47 21.65 -13.97
CA LYS A 97 5.20 22.65 -13.13
C LYS A 97 5.17 24.15 -13.46
N ASN A 98 4.39 24.63 -14.41
CA ASN A 98 4.13 26.04 -14.65
C ASN A 98 2.66 26.22 -15.02
N VAL A 99 1.93 26.84 -14.10
CA VAL A 99 0.77 27.71 -14.27
C VAL A 99 -0.36 27.19 -15.18
N ASP A 100 -1.40 26.67 -14.53
CA ASP A 100 -2.74 27.24 -14.69
C ASP A 100 -3.46 27.14 -13.33
N ASN A 101 -3.52 28.28 -12.61
CA ASN A 101 -4.23 28.39 -11.34
C ASN A 101 -5.69 27.95 -11.46
N ILE A 102 -6.23 27.94 -12.68
CA ILE A 102 -7.62 27.60 -13.00
C ILE A 102 -7.98 26.18 -12.56
N LEU A 103 -7.14 25.17 -12.80
CA LEU A 103 -7.46 23.79 -12.38
C LEU A 103 -7.48 23.65 -10.85
N VAL A 104 -6.60 24.36 -10.16
CA VAL A 104 -6.59 24.45 -8.69
C VAL A 104 -7.84 25.20 -8.21
N ASP A 105 -8.18 26.33 -8.82
CA ASP A 105 -9.38 27.11 -8.53
C ASP A 105 -10.66 26.28 -8.75
N ILE A 106 -10.71 25.48 -9.82
CA ILE A 106 -11.79 24.53 -10.10
C ILE A 106 -11.85 23.48 -9.00
N ALA A 107 -10.73 22.82 -8.66
CA ALA A 107 -10.70 21.80 -7.62
C ALA A 107 -11.15 22.36 -6.26
N CYS A 108 -10.62 23.52 -5.84
CA CYS A 108 -11.03 24.20 -4.62
C CYS A 108 -12.51 24.59 -4.66
N TYR A 109 -13.02 25.08 -5.80
CA TYR A 109 -14.44 25.41 -5.93
C TYR A 109 -15.34 24.17 -5.83
N LEU A 110 -14.94 23.04 -6.41
CA LEU A 110 -15.66 21.77 -6.26
C LEU A 110 -15.70 21.31 -4.80
N VAL A 111 -14.57 21.36 -4.11
CA VAL A 111 -14.46 21.03 -2.67
C VAL A 111 -15.31 21.97 -1.82
N LEU A 112 -15.30 23.27 -2.09
CA LEU A 112 -16.11 24.27 -1.38
C LEU A 112 -17.62 23.97 -1.47
N ASN A 113 -18.08 23.47 -2.61
CA ASN A 113 -19.50 23.24 -2.86
C ASN A 113 -19.99 21.85 -2.45
N GLY A 114 -19.07 20.91 -2.18
CA GLY A 114 -19.40 19.55 -1.77
C GLY A 114 -18.16 18.80 -1.26
N PRO A 115 -17.66 19.10 -0.05
CA PRO A 115 -16.38 18.58 0.42
C PRO A 115 -16.34 17.06 0.52
N ASN A 116 -17.48 16.42 0.83
CA ASN A 116 -17.61 14.96 0.96
C ASN A 116 -17.24 14.20 -0.33
N VAL A 117 -17.35 14.83 -1.51
CA VAL A 117 -16.92 14.22 -2.77
C VAL A 117 -15.43 13.85 -2.76
N SER A 118 -14.63 14.54 -1.93
CA SER A 118 -13.21 14.27 -1.74
C SER A 118 -12.92 12.91 -1.12
N CYS A 119 -13.92 12.26 -0.54
CA CYS A 119 -13.80 10.96 0.10
C CYS A 119 -14.30 9.80 -0.78
N HIS A 120 -15.04 10.08 -1.86
CA HIS A 120 -15.65 9.03 -2.69
C HIS A 120 -14.61 8.35 -3.58
N LYS A 121 -14.63 7.01 -3.65
CA LYS A 121 -13.67 6.25 -4.46
C LYS A 121 -14.09 6.12 -5.93
N ASN A 122 -13.12 6.14 -6.84
CA ASN A 122 -13.31 5.68 -8.22
C ASN A 122 -13.16 4.16 -8.37
N ASN A 123 -13.23 3.63 -9.60
CA ASN A 123 -13.12 2.19 -9.86
C ASN A 123 -11.73 1.62 -9.51
N ALA A 124 -10.69 2.46 -9.49
CA ALA A 124 -9.36 2.11 -9.01
C ALA A 124 -9.21 2.16 -7.48
N GLY A 125 -10.29 2.46 -6.75
CA GLY A 125 -10.31 2.58 -5.30
C GLY A 125 -9.65 3.85 -4.76
N LYS A 126 -9.36 4.85 -5.61
CA LYS A 126 -8.76 6.12 -5.19
C LYS A 126 -9.84 7.15 -4.96
N SER A 127 -9.78 7.87 -3.84
CA SER A 127 -10.58 9.09 -3.62
C SER A 127 -9.81 10.34 -4.06
N PRO A 128 -10.47 11.49 -4.30
CA PRO A 128 -9.75 12.72 -4.64
C PRO A 128 -8.77 13.15 -3.55
N LEU A 129 -9.09 12.93 -2.28
CA LEU A 129 -8.17 13.11 -1.16
C LEU A 129 -6.87 12.29 -1.35
N CYS A 130 -6.98 11.03 -1.77
CA CYS A 130 -5.81 10.20 -2.09
C CYS A 130 -5.06 10.72 -3.33
N VAL A 131 -5.75 11.16 -4.37
CA VAL A 131 -5.11 11.72 -5.59
C VAL A 131 -4.30 12.98 -5.24
N ALA A 132 -4.82 13.86 -4.37
CA ALA A 132 -4.08 15.01 -3.87
C ALA A 132 -2.78 14.60 -3.15
N ILE A 133 -2.84 13.58 -2.30
CA ILE A 133 -1.67 13.04 -1.58
C ILE A 133 -0.65 12.44 -2.56
N GLU A 134 -1.08 11.63 -3.52
CA GLU A 134 -0.22 11.03 -4.55
C GLU A 134 0.53 12.10 -5.35
N SER A 135 -0.20 13.17 -5.73
CA SER A 135 0.37 14.30 -6.46
C SER A 135 1.42 15.07 -5.63
N GLY A 136 1.31 15.04 -4.30
CA GLY A 136 2.17 15.78 -3.39
C GLY A 136 1.87 17.27 -3.32
N ASN A 137 0.68 17.71 -3.76
CA ASN A 137 0.23 19.09 -3.66
C ASN A 137 -0.30 19.37 -2.24
N LYS A 138 0.51 20.08 -1.43
CA LYS A 138 0.18 20.42 -0.04
C LYS A 138 -1.05 21.32 0.04
N ASP A 139 -1.09 22.35 -0.80
CA ASP A 139 -2.10 23.39 -0.73
C ASP A 139 -3.51 22.81 -0.97
N ILE A 140 -3.63 21.94 -1.97
CA ILE A 140 -4.90 21.23 -2.25
C ILE A 140 -5.26 20.28 -1.11
N LEU A 141 -4.28 19.53 -0.58
CA LEU A 141 -4.52 18.63 0.54
C LEU A 141 -5.02 19.39 1.77
N GLU A 142 -4.35 20.49 2.14
CA GLU A 142 -4.77 21.37 3.24
C GLU A 142 -6.18 21.91 3.00
N TYR A 143 -6.48 22.37 1.79
CA TYR A 143 -7.81 22.86 1.44
C TYR A 143 -8.90 21.78 1.60
N ILE A 144 -8.66 20.57 1.09
CA ILE A 144 -9.58 19.43 1.25
C ILE A 144 -9.78 19.09 2.73
N LEU A 145 -8.71 18.95 3.50
CA LEU A 145 -8.81 18.57 4.92
C LEU A 145 -9.52 19.65 5.74
N ASN A 146 -9.28 20.92 5.47
CA ASN A 146 -9.97 22.04 6.14
C ASN A 146 -11.47 22.08 5.84
N ALA A 147 -11.89 21.65 4.65
CA ALA A 147 -13.30 21.64 4.24
C ALA A 147 -14.06 20.40 4.74
N LEU A 148 -13.35 19.33 5.10
CA LEU A 148 -13.94 18.09 5.61
C LEU A 148 -14.29 18.19 7.10
N PRO A 149 -15.31 17.44 7.58
CA PRO A 149 -15.66 17.38 9.00
C PRO A 149 -14.51 16.80 9.85
N GLU A 150 -14.64 16.86 11.18
CA GLU A 150 -13.69 16.27 12.12
C GLU A 150 -14.21 14.96 12.72
N GLY A 151 -13.27 14.15 13.23
CA GLY A 151 -13.57 13.00 14.07
C GLY A 151 -14.32 11.88 13.33
N ASN A 152 -15.27 11.25 14.01
CA ASN A 152 -15.93 10.04 13.52
C ASN A 152 -16.74 10.26 12.23
N GLU A 153 -17.24 11.47 12.02
CA GLU A 153 -17.99 11.83 10.81
C GLU A 153 -17.09 11.78 9.56
N LEU A 154 -15.84 12.21 9.67
CA LEU A 154 -14.85 12.07 8.60
C LEU A 154 -14.58 10.59 8.32
N LEU A 155 -14.31 9.81 9.36
CA LEU A 155 -13.93 8.40 9.22
C LEU A 155 -15.02 7.57 8.52
N GLN A 156 -16.30 7.85 8.80
CA GLN A 156 -17.43 7.18 8.14
C GLN A 156 -17.58 7.51 6.65
N ARG A 157 -17.03 8.64 6.20
CA ARG A 157 -17.13 9.09 4.81
C ARG A 157 -15.99 8.59 3.92
N LEU A 158 -14.87 8.18 4.51
CA LEU A 158 -13.71 7.75 3.73
C LEU A 158 -14.02 6.47 2.98
N GLU A 159 -13.92 6.53 1.66
CA GLU A 159 -14.02 5.36 0.80
C GLU A 159 -12.69 5.05 0.13
N GLY A 160 -12.46 3.77 -0.13
CA GLY A 160 -11.31 3.30 -0.92
C GLY A 160 -10.03 3.26 -0.10
N LYS A 161 -8.90 3.60 -0.73
CA LYS A 161 -7.59 3.54 -0.09
C LYS A 161 -7.50 4.53 1.08
N SER A 162 -6.85 4.12 2.16
CA SER A 162 -6.59 4.98 3.31
C SER A 162 -5.62 6.13 2.95
N PRO A 163 -5.97 7.40 3.22
CA PRO A 163 -5.13 8.56 2.90
C PRO A 163 -3.72 8.48 3.53
N VAL A 164 -3.63 8.08 4.80
CA VAL A 164 -2.34 7.96 5.49
C VAL A 164 -1.48 6.83 4.91
N HIS A 165 -2.09 5.72 4.52
CA HIS A 165 -1.39 4.60 3.89
C HIS A 165 -0.86 5.00 2.51
N VAL A 166 -1.67 5.69 1.70
CA VAL A 166 -1.25 6.25 0.41
C VAL A 166 -0.05 7.20 0.57
N ALA A 167 -0.07 8.08 1.59
CA ALA A 167 1.05 8.98 1.87
C ALA A 167 2.35 8.22 2.19
N ILE A 168 2.25 7.09 2.90
CA ILE A 168 3.40 6.24 3.26
C ILE A 168 3.92 5.46 2.06
N GLU A 169 3.03 4.80 1.32
CA GLU A 169 3.36 4.03 0.12
C GLU A 169 4.11 4.88 -0.91
N HIS A 170 3.68 6.14 -1.08
CA HIS A 170 4.31 7.11 -1.98
C HIS A 170 5.44 7.91 -1.32
N ARG A 171 5.82 7.58 -0.08
CA ARG A 171 6.94 8.18 0.68
C ARG A 171 6.85 9.70 0.82
N LYS A 172 5.63 10.23 0.99
CA LYS A 172 5.33 11.67 1.08
C LYS A 172 5.32 12.15 2.53
N LEU A 173 6.50 12.40 3.12
CA LEU A 173 6.61 12.89 4.52
C LEU A 173 5.79 14.16 4.76
N ASP A 174 5.83 15.03 3.76
CA ASP A 174 5.17 16.32 3.75
C ASP A 174 3.64 16.20 3.85
N MET A 175 3.05 15.20 3.19
CA MET A 175 1.61 14.92 3.31
C MET A 175 1.28 14.34 4.69
N LEU A 176 2.17 13.53 5.28
CA LEU A 176 1.99 13.03 6.65
C LEU A 176 2.05 14.15 7.70
N ARG A 177 2.78 15.23 7.43
CA ARG A 177 2.80 16.43 8.28
C ARG A 177 1.48 17.17 8.21
N VAL A 178 1.00 17.45 6.99
CA VAL A 178 -0.32 18.06 6.77
C VAL A 178 -1.43 17.24 7.42
N ILE A 179 -1.44 15.90 7.23
CA ILE A 179 -2.42 15.01 7.87
C ILE A 179 -2.34 15.13 9.39
N LYS A 180 -1.14 15.10 10.00
CA LYS A 180 -0.99 15.26 11.44
C LYS A 180 -1.53 16.61 11.93
N GLU A 181 -1.21 17.69 11.23
CA GLU A 181 -1.53 19.06 11.62
C GLU A 181 -3.02 19.37 11.49
N GLN A 182 -3.68 18.83 10.45
CA GLN A 182 -5.08 19.14 10.15
C GLN A 182 -6.08 18.09 10.67
N LYS A 183 -5.74 16.80 10.60
CA LYS A 183 -6.64 15.68 10.92
C LYS A 183 -5.86 14.47 11.48
N GLU A 184 -5.36 14.59 12.71
CA GLU A 184 -4.55 13.55 13.36
C GLU A 184 -5.28 12.18 13.41
N GLU A 185 -6.62 12.17 13.47
CA GLU A 185 -7.44 10.96 13.48
C GLU A 185 -7.20 10.05 12.26
N LEU A 186 -6.78 10.62 11.12
CA LEU A 186 -6.45 9.84 9.92
C LEU A 186 -5.19 8.98 10.13
N LEU A 187 -4.32 9.32 11.09
CA LEU A 187 -3.15 8.51 11.45
C LEU A 187 -3.51 7.25 12.26
N LEU A 188 -4.78 7.07 12.61
CA LEU A 188 -5.28 5.90 13.34
C LEU A 188 -5.95 4.87 12.42
N LEU A 189 -6.06 5.16 11.12
CA LEU A 189 -6.68 4.26 10.15
C LEU A 189 -5.90 2.96 10.04
N LEU A 190 -6.64 1.86 10.00
CA LEU A 190 -6.14 0.51 9.75
C LEU A 190 -6.51 0.06 8.33
N ASP A 191 -5.72 -0.81 7.73
CA ASP A 191 -6.12 -1.52 6.51
C ASP A 191 -6.92 -2.80 6.84
N GLU A 192 -7.30 -3.55 5.80
CA GLU A 192 -8.09 -4.79 5.93
C GLU A 192 -7.35 -5.88 6.74
N GLU A 193 -6.01 -5.87 6.72
CA GLU A 193 -5.17 -6.76 7.51
C GLU A 193 -4.92 -6.23 8.94
N GLY A 194 -5.53 -5.12 9.33
CA GLY A 194 -5.35 -4.48 10.63
C GLY A 194 -3.98 -3.80 10.77
N ASN A 195 -3.29 -3.51 9.66
CA ASN A 195 -2.04 -2.79 9.68
C ASN A 195 -2.28 -1.32 9.99
N THR A 196 -1.52 -0.82 10.96
CA THR A 196 -1.45 0.60 11.28
C THR A 196 -0.53 1.32 10.29
N PRO A 197 -0.50 2.66 10.25
CA PRO A 197 0.43 3.37 9.38
C PRO A 197 1.89 3.00 9.63
N LEU A 198 2.26 2.68 10.88
CA LEU A 198 3.63 2.24 11.19
C LEU A 198 3.93 0.84 10.58
N HIS A 199 2.94 -0.05 10.51
CA HIS A 199 3.08 -1.34 9.82
C HIS A 199 3.32 -1.13 8.32
N ILE A 200 2.54 -0.28 7.66
CA ILE A 200 2.72 0.03 6.23
C ILE A 200 4.08 0.69 5.98
N ALA A 201 4.52 1.59 6.86
CA ALA A 201 5.85 2.21 6.76
C ALA A 201 6.97 1.18 6.93
N ALA A 202 6.75 0.13 7.73
CA ALA A 202 7.71 -0.94 7.93
C ALA A 202 7.75 -1.91 6.74
N TYR A 203 6.58 -2.28 6.22
CA TYR A 203 6.42 -3.10 5.02
C TYR A 203 7.08 -2.46 3.78
N THR A 204 6.87 -1.16 3.58
CA THR A 204 7.43 -0.39 2.44
C THR A 204 8.89 0.03 2.64
N GLY A 205 9.46 -0.16 3.84
CA GLY A 205 10.82 0.26 4.16
C GLY A 205 10.98 1.78 4.25
N TYR A 206 9.91 2.51 4.57
CA TYR A 206 9.93 3.97 4.62
C TYR A 206 10.49 4.53 5.93
N LEU A 207 11.83 4.53 6.05
CA LEU A 207 12.55 4.94 7.26
C LEU A 207 12.20 6.35 7.77
N LYS A 208 12.01 7.33 6.87
CA LYS A 208 11.63 8.69 7.30
C LYS A 208 10.22 8.69 7.91
N GLY A 209 9.28 7.95 7.32
CA GLY A 209 7.94 7.76 7.87
C GLY A 209 7.97 7.05 9.22
N ILE A 210 8.78 5.99 9.38
CA ILE A 210 8.97 5.30 10.66
C ILE A 210 9.43 6.26 11.76
N ARG A 211 10.48 7.06 11.49
CA ARG A 211 11.00 8.01 12.48
C ARG A 211 9.94 9.04 12.86
N TYR A 212 9.30 9.62 11.86
CA TYR A 212 8.26 10.62 12.07
C TYR A 212 7.09 10.05 12.89
N LEU A 213 6.51 8.92 12.49
CA LEU A 213 5.38 8.30 13.21
C LEU A 213 5.75 7.95 14.67
N LEU A 214 6.97 7.47 14.92
CA LEU A 214 7.46 7.17 16.27
C LEU A 214 7.75 8.43 17.12
N GLU A 215 8.04 9.57 16.50
CA GLU A 215 8.11 10.87 17.17
C GLU A 215 6.71 11.35 17.57
N ILE A 216 5.66 11.00 16.83
CA ILE A 216 4.26 11.28 17.22
C ILE A 216 3.88 10.38 18.40
N LYS A 217 3.89 9.06 18.20
CA LYS A 217 3.47 8.08 19.20
C LYS A 217 4.38 6.86 19.14
N SER A 218 5.32 6.78 20.09
CA SER A 218 6.25 5.65 20.16
C SER A 218 5.55 4.30 20.42
N ILE A 219 4.37 4.31 21.05
CA ILE A 219 3.60 3.11 21.38
C ILE A 219 3.12 2.35 20.13
N TRP A 220 3.03 2.99 18.97
CA TRP A 220 2.65 2.33 17.71
C TRP A 220 3.62 1.23 17.29
N SER A 221 4.87 1.22 17.79
CA SER A 221 5.75 0.07 17.52
C SER A 221 5.26 -1.22 18.15
N PHE A 222 4.39 -1.14 19.17
CA PHE A 222 3.90 -2.27 19.98
C PHE A 222 2.53 -2.80 19.54
N GLU A 223 1.93 -2.21 18.52
CA GLU A 223 0.64 -2.66 17.99
C GLU A 223 0.81 -3.90 17.13
N ARG A 224 -0.22 -4.74 17.12
CA ARG A 224 -0.25 -6.00 16.35
C ARG A 224 -1.37 -5.94 15.32
N ASN A 225 -1.06 -6.30 14.08
CA ASN A 225 -2.07 -6.49 13.04
C ASN A 225 -2.86 -7.80 13.24
N ASN A 226 -3.79 -8.11 12.32
CA ASN A 226 -4.66 -9.30 12.42
C ASN A 226 -3.88 -10.63 12.42
N ASN A 227 -2.68 -10.66 11.82
CA ASN A 227 -1.77 -11.81 11.83
C ASN A 227 -0.86 -11.85 13.07
N GLY A 228 -1.03 -10.90 13.98
CA GLY A 228 -0.22 -10.75 15.17
C GLY A 228 1.18 -10.21 14.90
N PHE A 229 1.46 -9.73 13.68
CA PHE A 229 2.72 -9.08 13.36
C PHE A 229 2.78 -7.70 14.00
N TYR A 230 3.95 -7.39 14.52
CA TYR A 230 4.38 -6.04 14.86
C TYR A 230 5.01 -5.39 13.62
N PRO A 231 5.14 -4.06 13.54
CA PRO A 231 5.84 -3.39 12.43
C PRO A 231 7.26 -3.94 12.21
N LEU A 232 7.96 -4.32 13.29
CA LEU A 232 9.30 -4.92 13.21
C LEU A 232 9.30 -6.22 12.40
N HIS A 233 8.27 -7.07 12.51
CA HIS A 233 8.15 -8.29 11.73
C HIS A 233 8.05 -7.99 10.23
N LEU A 234 7.21 -7.03 9.82
CA LEU A 234 7.04 -6.65 8.42
C LEU A 234 8.33 -6.06 7.82
N SER A 235 9.10 -5.29 8.60
CA SER A 235 10.42 -4.81 8.14
C SER A 235 11.40 -5.96 7.87
N CYS A 236 11.35 -7.01 8.70
CA CYS A 236 12.20 -8.19 8.57
C CYS A 236 11.77 -9.07 7.41
N GLU A 237 10.46 -9.27 7.25
CA GLU A 237 9.84 -10.00 6.14
C GLU A 237 10.23 -9.41 4.78
N ASN A 238 10.28 -8.08 4.69
CA ASN A 238 10.53 -7.36 3.45
C ASN A 238 12.01 -6.96 3.24
N GLY A 239 12.90 -7.28 4.18
CA GLY A 239 14.34 -7.11 4.00
C GLY A 239 14.88 -5.70 4.31
N HIS A 240 14.11 -4.87 5.01
CA HIS A 240 14.41 -3.45 5.24
C HIS A 240 15.31 -3.21 6.46
N VAL A 241 16.59 -3.58 6.35
CA VAL A 241 17.58 -3.53 7.47
C VAL A 241 17.58 -2.21 8.24
N GLN A 242 17.49 -1.05 7.56
CA GLN A 242 17.52 0.25 8.26
C GLN A 242 16.26 0.52 9.08
N VAL A 243 15.11 0.06 8.59
CA VAL A 243 13.85 0.14 9.35
C VAL A 243 13.86 -0.87 10.49
N THR A 244 14.31 -2.10 10.24
CA THR A 244 14.51 -3.11 11.29
C THR A 244 15.38 -2.55 12.41
N LYS A 245 16.51 -1.93 12.08
CA LYS A 245 17.40 -1.30 13.04
C LYS A 245 16.77 -0.13 13.81
N ALA A 246 15.89 0.64 13.19
CA ALA A 246 15.18 1.73 13.86
C ALA A 246 14.13 1.21 14.85
N LEU A 247 13.36 0.20 14.44
CA LEU A 247 12.31 -0.40 15.25
C LEU A 247 12.88 -1.29 16.36
N PHE A 248 13.93 -2.07 16.08
CA PHE A 248 14.58 -2.98 17.04
C PHE A 248 15.00 -2.26 18.33
N ARG A 249 15.49 -1.02 18.21
CA ARG A 249 15.92 -0.20 19.37
C ARG A 249 14.78 0.24 20.28
N LYS A 250 13.53 0.07 19.88
CA LYS A 250 12.36 0.37 20.73
C LYS A 250 12.01 -0.77 21.68
N TRP A 251 12.67 -1.92 21.55
CA TRP A 251 12.31 -3.15 22.23
C TRP A 251 13.39 -3.61 23.21
N PRO A 252 13.06 -3.79 24.51
CA PRO A 252 14.01 -4.30 25.50
C PRO A 252 14.40 -5.77 25.30
N ASP A 253 13.43 -6.65 24.97
CA ASP A 253 13.68 -8.06 24.65
C ASP A 253 12.94 -8.46 23.35
N PRO A 254 13.64 -8.60 22.21
CA PRO A 254 13.03 -8.98 20.94
C PRO A 254 12.55 -10.44 20.91
N ALA A 255 12.94 -11.28 21.88
CA ALA A 255 12.53 -12.69 21.93
C ALA A 255 11.07 -12.89 22.32
N GLU A 256 10.46 -11.89 22.97
CA GLU A 256 9.04 -11.90 23.35
C GLU A 256 8.12 -11.46 22.19
N LEU A 257 8.70 -10.94 21.10
CA LEU A 257 7.95 -10.48 19.94
C LEU A 257 7.63 -11.64 19.02
N LEU A 258 6.47 -12.25 19.24
CA LEU A 258 5.99 -13.38 18.47
C LEU A 258 4.69 -13.05 17.73
N CYS A 259 4.61 -13.48 16.47
CA CYS A 259 3.37 -13.41 15.71
C CYS A 259 2.38 -14.52 16.11
N ASN A 260 1.19 -14.54 15.50
CA ASN A 260 0.18 -15.57 15.81
C ASN A 260 0.64 -17.00 15.49
N LYS A 261 1.69 -17.18 14.67
CA LYS A 261 2.32 -18.49 14.39
C LYS A 261 3.44 -18.85 15.37
N GLY A 262 3.66 -18.04 16.41
CA GLY A 262 4.78 -18.20 17.33
C GLY A 262 6.14 -17.84 16.71
N GLN A 263 6.15 -17.16 15.56
CA GLN A 263 7.36 -16.83 14.83
C GLN A 263 7.93 -15.51 15.33
N SER A 264 9.23 -15.51 15.62
CA SER A 264 10.00 -14.29 15.92
C SER A 264 10.46 -13.58 14.65
N ILE A 265 11.07 -12.41 14.81
CA ILE A 265 11.64 -11.64 13.69
C ILE A 265 12.71 -12.42 12.89
N LEU A 266 13.46 -13.32 13.53
CA LEU A 266 14.47 -14.15 12.85
C LEU A 266 13.81 -15.27 12.04
N HIS A 267 12.72 -15.87 12.56
CA HIS A 267 11.92 -16.82 11.79
C HIS A 267 11.36 -16.17 10.52
N VAL A 268 10.76 -15.00 10.65
CA VAL A 268 10.14 -14.28 9.53
C VAL A 268 11.19 -13.88 8.48
N ALA A 269 12.35 -13.35 8.91
CA ALA A 269 13.44 -13.03 7.99
C ALA A 269 13.98 -14.28 7.27
N ALA A 270 14.13 -15.39 8.00
CA ALA A 270 14.64 -16.63 7.45
C ALA A 270 13.67 -17.28 6.46
N LYS A 271 12.40 -17.36 6.83
CA LYS A 271 11.29 -17.82 5.98
C LYS A 271 11.15 -17.03 4.69
N SER A 272 11.48 -15.73 4.72
CA SER A 272 11.34 -14.81 3.59
C SER A 272 12.63 -14.62 2.79
N GLY A 273 13.70 -15.36 3.14
CA GLY A 273 14.97 -15.34 2.44
C GLY A 273 15.77 -14.05 2.60
N LYS A 274 15.48 -13.24 3.63
CA LYS A 274 16.09 -11.92 3.82
C LYS A 274 17.41 -12.03 4.57
N ASP A 275 18.40 -12.62 3.91
CA ASP A 275 19.72 -12.90 4.45
C ASP A 275 20.46 -11.65 4.98
N ASN A 276 20.27 -10.48 4.36
CA ASN A 276 20.76 -9.20 4.86
C ASN A 276 20.20 -8.84 6.25
N VAL A 277 18.91 -9.09 6.50
CA VAL A 277 18.26 -8.91 7.80
C VAL A 277 18.69 -9.98 8.78
N VAL A 278 18.80 -11.25 8.36
CA VAL A 278 19.31 -12.34 9.21
C VAL A 278 20.70 -11.99 9.75
N ARG A 279 21.63 -11.61 8.87
CA ARG A 279 22.98 -11.17 9.28
C ARG A 279 22.96 -9.97 10.22
N PHE A 280 22.03 -9.03 10.02
CA PHE A 280 21.85 -7.91 10.94
C PHE A 280 21.41 -8.42 12.32
N ILE A 281 20.33 -9.21 12.39
CA ILE A 281 19.79 -9.74 13.65
C ILE A 281 20.85 -10.54 14.41
N LEU A 282 21.57 -11.45 13.74
CA LEU A 282 22.59 -12.30 14.38
C LEU A 282 23.75 -11.50 15.00
N LYS A 283 24.04 -10.30 14.49
CA LYS A 283 25.09 -9.41 15.03
C LYS A 283 24.62 -8.55 16.19
N GLU A 284 23.31 -8.35 16.36
CA GLU A 284 22.76 -7.52 17.43
C GLU A 284 22.78 -8.28 18.77
N LYS A 285 23.10 -7.55 19.84
CA LYS A 285 23.12 -8.09 21.20
C LYS A 285 21.69 -8.47 21.64
N GLY A 286 21.56 -9.48 22.49
CA GLY A 286 20.28 -9.91 23.04
C GLY A 286 19.42 -10.73 22.07
N THR A 287 19.97 -11.15 20.93
CA THR A 287 19.28 -11.98 19.94
C THR A 287 19.59 -13.47 20.07
N ASP A 288 20.43 -13.87 21.02
CA ASP A 288 20.86 -15.26 21.22
C ASP A 288 19.67 -16.22 21.41
N LYS A 289 18.64 -15.77 22.12
CA LYS A 289 17.39 -16.52 22.32
C LYS A 289 16.61 -16.76 21.04
N LEU A 290 16.86 -16.02 19.96
CA LEU A 290 16.13 -16.12 18.69
C LEU A 290 16.63 -17.27 17.81
N VAL A 291 17.92 -17.60 17.87
CA VAL A 291 18.61 -18.45 16.87
C VAL A 291 17.99 -19.84 16.77
N ASN A 292 17.63 -20.43 17.91
CA ASN A 292 17.03 -21.76 18.00
C ASN A 292 15.63 -21.73 18.61
N LYS A 293 14.97 -20.56 18.64
CA LYS A 293 13.59 -20.48 19.15
C LYS A 293 12.70 -21.32 18.27
N LEU A 294 11.70 -21.96 18.85
CA LEU A 294 10.73 -22.79 18.15
C LEU A 294 9.46 -21.99 17.89
N ASP A 295 8.93 -22.06 16.67
CA ASP A 295 7.57 -21.62 16.37
C ASP A 295 6.52 -22.66 16.79
N LYS A 296 5.23 -22.39 16.53
CA LYS A 296 4.14 -23.31 16.92
C LYS A 296 4.21 -24.70 16.29
N ASN A 297 4.97 -24.87 15.20
CA ASN A 297 5.16 -26.15 14.52
C ASN A 297 6.50 -26.80 14.90
N GLY A 298 7.18 -26.29 15.93
CA GLY A 298 8.50 -26.75 16.34
C GLY A 298 9.62 -26.35 15.38
N ASN A 299 9.37 -25.47 14.41
CA ASN A 299 10.41 -25.06 13.46
C ASN A 299 11.32 -24.00 14.09
N THR A 300 12.63 -24.14 13.91
CA THR A 300 13.59 -23.04 14.11
C THR A 300 13.63 -22.13 12.89
N PRO A 301 14.27 -20.94 12.95
CA PRO A 301 14.55 -20.15 11.75
C PRO A 301 15.28 -20.94 10.66
N PHE A 302 16.15 -21.88 11.05
CA PHE A 302 16.88 -22.72 10.10
C PHE A 302 15.95 -23.70 9.36
N HIS A 303 14.98 -24.30 10.06
CA HIS A 303 13.94 -25.12 9.42
C HIS A 303 13.13 -24.32 8.40
N LEU A 304 12.74 -23.08 8.72
CA LEU A 304 11.97 -22.26 7.79
C LEU A 304 12.80 -21.83 6.58
N ALA A 305 14.10 -21.55 6.74
CA ALA A 305 14.99 -21.29 5.61
C ALA A 305 15.11 -22.51 4.69
N ALA A 306 15.22 -23.72 5.27
CA ALA A 306 15.25 -24.98 4.53
C ALA A 306 13.95 -25.26 3.78
N LEU A 307 12.80 -25.14 4.46
CA LEU A 307 11.47 -25.37 3.91
C LEU A 307 11.16 -24.47 2.71
N HIS A 308 11.67 -23.25 2.72
CA HIS A 308 11.47 -22.27 1.65
C HIS A 308 12.66 -22.18 0.67
N GLY A 309 13.65 -23.08 0.76
CA GLY A 309 14.76 -23.18 -0.18
C GLY A 309 15.73 -21.99 -0.17
N HIS A 310 15.85 -21.28 0.96
CA HIS A 310 16.68 -20.08 1.07
C HIS A 310 18.12 -20.41 1.46
N SER A 311 18.87 -20.96 0.49
CA SER A 311 20.25 -21.45 0.68
C SER A 311 21.20 -20.43 1.32
N MET A 312 21.14 -19.15 0.92
CA MET A 312 22.01 -18.12 1.50
C MET A 312 21.74 -17.90 2.99
N VAL A 313 20.45 -17.89 3.39
CA VAL A 313 20.06 -17.80 4.81
C VAL A 313 20.52 -19.05 5.56
N MET A 314 20.33 -20.23 4.98
CA MET A 314 20.78 -21.48 5.56
C MET A 314 22.28 -21.47 5.81
N THR A 315 23.08 -21.06 4.84
CA THR A 315 24.54 -20.90 4.97
C THR A 315 24.88 -19.93 6.10
N THR A 316 24.23 -18.76 6.15
CA THR A 316 24.43 -17.78 7.22
C THR A 316 24.10 -18.34 8.61
N LEU A 317 23.01 -19.09 8.75
CA LEU A 317 22.62 -19.71 10.02
C LEU A 317 23.56 -20.86 10.41
N LEU A 318 23.98 -21.69 9.45
CA LEU A 318 24.91 -22.80 9.68
C LEU A 318 26.27 -22.33 10.20
N PHE A 319 26.77 -21.19 9.69
CA PHE A 319 28.02 -20.60 10.16
C PHE A 319 27.90 -19.82 11.47
N ASP A 320 26.69 -19.60 11.99
CA ASP A 320 26.51 -19.03 13.32
C ASP A 320 26.67 -20.14 14.37
N LYS A 321 27.72 -20.04 15.19
CA LYS A 321 28.08 -21.04 16.22
C LYS A 321 26.96 -21.34 17.22
N ARG A 322 25.97 -20.45 17.35
CA ARG A 322 24.83 -20.65 18.24
C ARG A 322 23.75 -21.52 17.59
N SER A 323 23.74 -21.64 16.27
CA SER A 323 22.73 -22.41 15.55
C SER A 323 22.91 -23.91 15.76
N LYS A 324 21.79 -24.58 16.04
CA LYS A 324 21.73 -26.02 16.24
C LYS A 324 21.02 -26.67 15.05
N ALA A 325 21.76 -27.45 14.26
CA ALA A 325 21.28 -28.10 13.05
C ALA A 325 20.55 -29.43 13.32
N ASP A 326 20.71 -29.99 14.51
CA ASP A 326 20.20 -31.28 14.97
C ASP A 326 18.79 -31.21 15.61
N ILE A 327 18.27 -30.00 15.85
CA ILE A 327 16.90 -29.81 16.34
C ILE A 327 15.92 -30.40 15.34
N VAL A 328 14.92 -31.14 15.85
CA VAL A 328 13.80 -31.67 15.07
C VAL A 328 12.53 -30.85 15.31
N ASN A 329 11.76 -30.62 14.27
CA ASN A 329 10.44 -30.00 14.35
C ASN A 329 9.35 -31.00 14.80
N CYS A 330 8.08 -30.56 14.85
CA CYS A 330 6.96 -31.44 15.24
C CYS A 330 6.72 -32.62 14.27
N GLN A 331 7.33 -32.61 13.07
CA GLN A 331 7.30 -33.72 12.12
C GLN A 331 8.48 -34.69 12.28
N GLY A 332 9.36 -34.45 13.27
CA GLY A 332 10.56 -35.25 13.49
C GLY A 332 11.67 -34.99 12.47
N LEU A 333 11.59 -33.90 11.71
CA LEU A 333 12.59 -33.56 10.68
C LEU A 333 13.52 -32.46 11.19
N THR A 334 14.82 -32.61 10.91
CA THR A 334 15.79 -31.51 11.01
C THR A 334 15.70 -30.59 9.79
N ALA A 335 16.30 -29.40 9.87
CA ALA A 335 16.40 -28.49 8.71
C ALA A 335 17.06 -29.17 7.50
N TYR A 336 18.09 -29.99 7.72
CA TYR A 336 18.73 -30.77 6.64
C TYR A 336 17.80 -31.85 6.08
N GLY A 337 17.04 -32.53 6.95
CA GLY A 337 16.03 -33.50 6.54
C GLY A 337 14.97 -32.90 5.61
N ILE A 338 14.54 -31.67 5.89
CA ILE A 338 13.61 -30.90 5.03
C ILE A 338 14.25 -30.61 3.65
N CYS A 339 15.51 -30.19 3.61
CA CYS A 339 16.17 -29.96 2.31
C CYS A 339 16.31 -31.25 1.49
N LYS A 340 16.68 -32.35 2.15
CA LYS A 340 16.80 -33.66 1.48
C LYS A 340 15.46 -34.11 0.90
N SER A 341 14.36 -33.97 1.64
CA SER A 341 13.05 -34.33 1.13
C SER A 341 12.66 -33.47 -0.07
N HIS A 342 12.86 -32.15 -0.01
CA HIS A 342 12.56 -31.24 -1.12
C HIS A 342 13.36 -31.55 -2.39
N ILE A 343 14.66 -31.85 -2.27
CA ILE A 343 15.50 -32.25 -3.42
C ILE A 343 14.98 -33.54 -4.03
N LEU A 344 14.68 -34.56 -3.22
CA LEU A 344 14.17 -35.84 -3.70
C LEU A 344 12.83 -35.69 -4.43
N THR A 345 11.91 -34.89 -3.90
CA THR A 345 10.62 -34.64 -4.57
C THR A 345 10.82 -33.90 -5.89
N THR A 346 11.67 -32.88 -5.92
CA THR A 346 11.97 -32.11 -7.15
C THR A 346 12.60 -32.99 -8.23
N MET A 347 13.50 -33.91 -7.85
CA MET A 347 14.12 -34.86 -8.78
C MET A 347 13.11 -35.88 -9.34
N GLN A 348 12.15 -36.33 -8.51
CA GLN A 348 11.08 -37.23 -8.94
C GLN A 348 10.10 -36.54 -9.90
N ASP A 349 9.75 -35.28 -9.64
CA ASP A 349 8.84 -34.49 -10.48
C ASP A 349 9.44 -34.13 -11.84
N GLN A 350 10.77 -34.07 -11.96
CA GLN A 350 11.48 -33.71 -13.20
C GLN A 350 11.75 -34.89 -14.14
N GLN A 351 11.30 -36.12 -13.84
CA GLN A 351 11.65 -37.33 -14.62
C GLN A 351 13.15 -37.40 -14.97
N ILE A 352 14.03 -36.98 -14.05
CA ILE A 352 15.45 -37.26 -14.21
C ILE A 352 15.60 -38.76 -13.94
N ASP A 353 15.62 -39.53 -15.03
CA ASP A 353 15.98 -40.94 -14.96
C ASP A 353 17.42 -41.05 -14.47
N VAL A 354 17.57 -41.24 -13.16
CA VAL A 354 18.84 -41.52 -12.48
C VAL A 354 19.49 -42.83 -12.98
N ASN A 355 18.80 -43.60 -13.82
CA ASN A 355 19.33 -44.77 -14.52
C ASN A 355 19.52 -44.56 -16.03
N ASP A 356 19.39 -43.34 -16.57
CA ASP A 356 19.63 -43.08 -17.99
C ASP A 356 21.12 -43.28 -18.30
N LYS A 357 21.42 -44.41 -18.95
CA LYS A 357 22.76 -44.79 -19.39
C LYS A 357 23.31 -43.86 -20.50
N ASN A 358 22.56 -42.85 -20.95
CA ASN A 358 22.96 -41.92 -21.98
C ASN A 358 23.67 -40.64 -21.50
N LEU A 359 23.89 -40.44 -20.20
CA LEU A 359 24.86 -39.43 -19.71
C LEU A 359 26.32 -39.92 -19.85
N ARG A 360 26.71 -40.38 -21.03
CA ARG A 360 28.12 -40.42 -21.44
C ARG A 360 28.45 -39.11 -22.15
N ALA A 361 28.72 -38.07 -21.36
CA ALA A 361 29.43 -36.92 -21.89
C ALA A 361 30.84 -37.39 -22.30
N SER A 362 31.08 -37.39 -23.61
CA SER A 362 32.38 -37.56 -24.24
C SER A 362 33.29 -36.38 -23.85
N GLY A 363 34.14 -36.61 -22.86
CA GLY A 363 35.16 -35.66 -22.45
C GLY A 363 36.05 -36.28 -21.39
N ASN A 364 37.27 -36.63 -21.77
CA ASN A 364 38.31 -37.20 -20.91
C ASN A 364 38.40 -36.50 -19.55
N ILE A 365 37.95 -37.17 -18.49
CA ILE A 365 38.40 -36.88 -17.12
C ILE A 365 39.25 -38.06 -16.70
N LYS A 366 40.55 -37.80 -16.53
CA LYS A 366 41.48 -38.75 -15.91
C LYS A 366 40.92 -39.14 -14.55
N ASN A 367 40.81 -40.45 -14.31
CA ASN A 367 40.61 -41.05 -13.01
C ASN A 367 41.50 -40.36 -11.97
N ASN A 368 40.88 -39.61 -11.06
CA ASN A 368 41.38 -39.47 -9.70
C ASN A 368 40.26 -39.95 -8.79
N SER A 369 40.41 -41.19 -8.35
CA SER A 369 39.66 -41.78 -7.26
C SER A 369 39.87 -40.96 -6.00
N ALA A 370 38.83 -40.26 -5.56
CA ALA A 370 38.69 -39.83 -4.18
C ALA A 370 37.26 -40.14 -3.76
N VAL A 371 37.12 -41.29 -3.10
CA VAL A 371 35.99 -41.60 -2.24
C VAL A 371 35.92 -40.47 -1.20
N PHE A 372 34.85 -39.68 -1.24
CA PHE A 372 34.53 -38.76 -0.15
C PHE A 372 33.57 -39.49 0.79
N ASP A 373 34.15 -40.05 1.85
CA ASP A 373 33.43 -40.52 3.02
C ASP A 373 32.70 -39.33 3.67
N LEU A 374 31.41 -39.52 3.96
CA LEU A 374 30.51 -38.57 4.64
C LEU A 374 30.27 -39.02 6.08
N GLU A 375 31.34 -39.30 6.82
CA GLU A 375 31.31 -39.35 8.27
C GLU A 375 32.28 -38.30 8.81
N GLU A 376 31.82 -37.57 9.83
CA GLU A 376 32.37 -36.32 10.37
C GLU A 376 32.09 -35.08 9.52
N PHE A 377 31.00 -34.36 9.84
CA PHE A 377 31.03 -32.97 10.35
C PHE A 377 29.67 -32.54 10.88
#